data_AF-A0AAU6WN28-F1
#
_entry.id   AF-A0AAU6WN28-F1
#
_cell.length_a   1.000
_cell.length_b   1.000
_cell.length_c   1.000
_cell.angle_alpha   90.00
_cell.angle_beta   90.00
_cell.angle_gamma   90.00
#
_symmetry.space_group_name_H-M   'P 1'
#
loop_
_entity.id
_entity.type
_entity.pdbx_description
1 polymer ?
#
loop_
_entity_poly.entity_id
_entity_poly.type
_entity_poly.pdbx_seq_one_letter_code
_entity_poly.pdbx_strand_id
1 'polypeptide(L)' 'MNNIRLSGGTELAFLSNDPTIRRFKVVCKDPKFPNLMIYYFELTDKKADKNTPTEDFIRNAKLTHIFQRTE' A
#
# COMPACT_ATOMS: atom_id res chain seq x y z
N MET A 1 9.45 9.95 18.63
CA MET A 1 8.47 10.29 17.58
C MET A 1 9.05 9.93 16.23
N ASN A 2 8.39 9.01 15.50
CA ASN A 2 8.79 8.62 14.14
C ASN A 2 8.00 9.51 13.17
N ASN A 3 8.66 10.51 12.59
CA ASN A 3 8.03 11.48 11.68
C ASN A 3 8.08 10.98 10.22
N ILE A 4 7.81 9.69 10.01
CA ILE A 4 7.80 9.09 8.68
C ILE A 4 6.62 9.69 7.91
N ARG A 5 6.92 10.45 6.86
CA ARG A 5 5.91 10.99 5.95
C ARG A 5 5.75 10.06 4.76
N LEU A 6 4.59 9.41 4.71
CA LEU A 6 4.14 8.66 3.54
C LEU A 6 3.44 9.61 2.59
N SER A 7 3.75 9.52 1.30
CA SER A 7 3.19 10.38 0.26
C SER A 7 3.09 9.63 -1.07
N GLY A 8 2.25 10.13 -1.99
CA GLY A 8 2.14 9.58 -3.35
C GLY A 8 1.58 8.15 -3.41
N GLY A 9 0.72 7.78 -2.46
CA GLY A 9 0.06 6.47 -2.45
C GLY A 9 -0.73 6.26 -3.74
N THR A 10 -0.32 5.26 -4.52
CA THR A 10 -0.97 4.90 -5.79
C THR A 10 -1.34 3.43 -5.75
N GLU A 11 -2.61 3.13 -6.02
CA GLU A 11 -3.06 1.74 -6.17
C GLU A 11 -2.53 1.16 -7.48
N LEU A 12 -1.94 -0.03 -7.41
CA LEU A 12 -1.40 -0.78 -8.53
C LEU A 12 -2.44 -1.79 -9.03
N ALA A 13 -3.62 -1.31 -9.41
CA ALA A 13 -4.77 -2.14 -9.78
C ALA A 13 -4.46 -3.13 -10.92
N PHE A 14 -3.52 -2.81 -11.81
CA PHE A 14 -3.08 -3.68 -12.91
C PHE A 14 -2.38 -4.97 -12.44
N LEU A 15 -1.92 -5.05 -11.19
CA LEU A 15 -1.20 -6.22 -10.68
C LEU A 15 -2.13 -7.33 -10.18
N SER A 16 -3.43 -7.06 -9.98
CA SER A 16 -4.38 -8.05 -9.46
C SER A 16 -5.78 -7.86 -10.05
N ASN A 17 -6.36 -8.93 -10.59
CA ASN A 17 -7.77 -8.98 -10.95
C ASN A 17 -8.64 -9.53 -9.80
N ASP A 18 -8.02 -9.94 -8.69
CA ASP A 18 -8.71 -10.44 -7.51
C ASP A 18 -9.18 -9.26 -6.66
N PRO A 19 -10.50 -9.07 -6.47
CA PRO A 19 -11.04 -7.96 -5.68
C PRO A 19 -10.67 -8.05 -4.19
N THR A 20 -10.22 -9.21 -3.70
CA THR A 20 -9.79 -9.41 -2.31
C THR A 20 -8.37 -8.92 -2.05
N ILE A 21 -7.61 -8.60 -3.10
CA ILE A 21 -6.20 -8.20 -3.00
C ILE A 21 -6.00 -6.85 -3.69
N ARG A 22 -5.51 -5.84 -2.94
CA ARG A 22 -5.09 -4.56 -3.49
C ARG A 22 -3.66 -4.24 -3.11
N ARG A 23 -2.92 -3.72 -4.08
CA ARG A 23 -1.50 -3.38 -3.93
C ARG A 23 -1.30 -1.90 -4.04
N PHE A 24 -0.47 -1.33 -3.18
CA PHE A 24 -0.21 0.10 -3.13
C PHE A 24 1.29 0.36 -3.21
N LYS A 25 1.68 1.30 -4.08
CA LYS A 25 3.02 1.89 -4.08
C LYS A 25 2.95 3.17 -3.24
N VAL A 26 3.86 3.31 -2.29
CA VAL A 26 3.95 4.50 -1.44
C VAL A 26 5.40 4.98 -1.40
N VAL A 27 5.56 6.29 -1.51
CA VAL A 27 6.85 6.95 -1.38
C VAL A 27 7.01 7.42 0.05
N CYS A 28 8.07 6.96 0.70
CA CYS A 28 8.50 7.39 2.00
C CYS A 28 9.69 8.33 1.83
N LYS A 29 9.49 9.59 2.19
CA LYS A 29 10.55 10.60 2.25
C LYS A 29 10.79 10.96 3.71
N ASP A 30 11.89 10.48 4.26
CA ASP A 30 12.31 10.79 5.62
C ASP A 30 13.56 11.67 5.56
N PRO A 31 13.58 12.85 6.21
CA PRO A 31 14.75 13.73 6.24
C PRO A 31 16.05 13.06 6.76
N LYS A 32 15.93 11.98 7.52
CA LYS A 32 17.07 11.22 8.07
C LYS A 32 17.73 10.30 7.04
N PHE A 33 17.04 9.98 5.95
CA PHE A 33 17.56 9.11 4.90
C PHE A 33 17.71 9.93 3.60
N PRO A 34 18.92 10.03 3.04
CA PRO A 34 19.14 10.79 1.81
C PRO A 34 18.44 10.16 0.59
N ASN A 35 18.18 8.85 0.64
CA ASN A 35 17.59 8.11 -0.46
C ASN A 35 16.06 8.05 -0.33
N LEU A 36 15.40 8.03 -1.49
CA LEU A 36 13.97 7.83 -1.57
C LEU A 36 13.64 6.37 -1.25
N MET A 37 12.75 6.14 -0.30
CA MET A 37 12.31 4.79 0.05
C MET A 37 10.96 4.50 -0.59
N ILE A 38 10.89 3.47 -1.43
CA ILE A 38 9.64 3.03 -2.05
C ILE A 38 9.15 1.78 -1.33
N TYR A 39 7.91 1.82 -0.84
CA TYR A 39 7.24 0.68 -0.27
C TYR A 39 6.13 0.18 -1.19
N TYR A 40 6.01 -1.13 -1.25
CA TYR A 40 4.90 -1.84 -1.87
C TYR A 40 4.15 -2.60 -0.78
N PHE A 41 2.90 -2.21 -0.55
CA PHE A 41 2.01 -2.86 0.39
C PHE A 41 1.03 -3.76 -0.35
N GLU A 42 0.91 -5.01 0.07
CA GLU A 42 -0.22 -5.86 -0.30
C GLU A 42 -1.19 -5.93 0.86
N LEU A 43 -2.42 -5.50 0.59
CA LEU A 43 -3.53 -5.57 1.52
C LEU A 43 -4.51 -6.64 1.03
N THR A 44 -4.97 -7.48 1.95
CA THR A 44 -5.97 -8.52 1.66
C THR A 44 -7.19 -8.36 2.54
N ASP A 45 -8.36 -8.26 1.92
CA ASP A 45 -9.67 -8.41 2.56
C ASP A 45 -10.43 -9.57 1.92
N LYS A 46 -10.54 -10.68 2.64
CA LYS A 46 -11.20 -11.90 2.15
C LYS A 46 -12.72 -11.74 1.94
N LYS A 47 -13.31 -10.66 2.47
CA LYS A 47 -14.74 -10.36 2.31
C LYS A 47 -15.00 -9.34 1.22
N ALA A 48 -13.95 -8.73 0.66
CA ALA A 48 -14.09 -7.74 -0.38
C ALA A 48 -14.51 -8.37 -1.72
N ASP A 49 -15.32 -7.63 -2.45
CA ASP A 49 -15.76 -7.92 -3.80
C ASP A 49 -15.49 -6.71 -4.71
N LYS A 50 -15.91 -6.83 -5.97
CA LYS A 50 -15.69 -5.78 -6.99
C LYS A 50 -16.42 -4.47 -6.67
N ASN A 51 -17.42 -4.49 -5.79
CA ASN A 51 -18.23 -3.33 -5.42
C ASN A 51 -17.76 -2.70 -4.11
N THR A 52 -16.79 -3.31 -3.42
CA THR A 52 -16.30 -2.84 -2.13
C THR A 52 -15.57 -1.50 -2.31
N PRO A 53 -16.03 -0.42 -1.65
CA PRO A 53 -15.36 0.88 -1.70
C PRO A 53 -13.92 0.80 -1.20
N THR A 54 -13.03 1.62 -1.75
CA THR A 54 -11.61 1.61 -1.36
C THR A 54 -11.40 1.91 0.12
N GLU A 55 -12.19 2.82 0.71
CA GLU A 55 -12.10 3.13 2.13
C GLU A 55 -12.48 1.94 3.01
N ASP A 56 -13.56 1.24 2.66
CA ASP A 56 -14.01 0.04 3.39
C ASP A 56 -13.02 -1.11 3.21
N PHE A 57 -12.47 -1.28 2.01
CA PHE A 57 -11.42 -2.25 1.75
C PHE A 57 -10.22 -1.98 2.65
N ILE A 58 -9.68 -0.76 2.66
CA ILE A 58 -8.49 -0.40 3.46
C ILE A 58 -8.77 -0.60 4.96
N ARG A 59 -9.98 -0.26 5.43
CA ARG A 59 -10.38 -0.41 6.83
C ARG A 59 -10.41 -1.87 7.28
N ASN A 60 -10.88 -2.77 6.43
CA ASN A 60 -11.08 -4.18 6.76
C ASN A 60 -9.88 -5.07 6.38
N ALA A 61 -9.02 -4.59 5.49
CA ALA A 61 -7.90 -5.37 4.98
C ALA A 61 -6.82 -5.60 6.03
N LYS A 62 -6.12 -6.72 5.85
CA LYS A 62 -4.90 -7.04 6.58
C LYS A 62 -3.70 -6.79 5.68
N LEU A 63 -2.63 -6.26 6.26
CA LEU A 63 -1.34 -6.19 5.60
C LEU A 63 -0.73 -7.59 5.52
N THR A 64 -0.59 -8.12 4.30
CA THR A 64 -0.09 -9.49 4.06
C THR A 64 1.31 -9.50 3.50
N HIS A 65 1.71 -8.44 2.79
CA HIS A 65 3.06 -8.31 2.26
C HIS A 65 3.55 -6.87 2.34
N ILE A 66 4.83 -6.70 2.69
CA ILE A 66 5.55 -5.44 2.60
C ILE A 66 6.84 -5.72 1.86
N PHE A 67 7.07 -5.00 0.76
CA PHE A 67 8.32 -5.02 0.05
C PHE A 67 8.91 -3.61 0.01
N GLN A 68 10.17 -3.49 0.41
CA GLN A 68 10.91 -2.24 0.42
C GLN A 68 11.92 -2.25 -0.73
N ARG A 69 11.91 -1.20 -1.54
CA ARG A 69 12.91 -0.96 -2.57
C ARG A 69 13.67 0.32 -2.24
N THR A 70 14.99 0.18 -2.10
CA THR A 70 15.94 1.29 -2.10
C THR A 70 16.29 1.60 -3.55
N GLU A 71 16.07 2.83 -4.00
CA GLU A 71 16.66 3.34 -5.24
C GLU A 71 17.92 4.15 -4.94
#